data_AF-A0A0C3JC43-F1
#
_entry.id   AF-A0A0C3JC43-F1
#
_cell.length_a   1.000
_cell.length_b   1.000
_cell.length_c   1.000
_cell.angle_alpha   90.00
_cell.angle_beta   90.00
_cell.angle_gamma   90.00
#
_symmetry.space_group_name_H-M   'P 1'
#
loop_
_entity.id
_entity.type
_entity.pdbx_description
1 polymer ?
#
loop_
_entity_poly.entity_id
_entity_poly.type
_entity_poly.pdbx_seq_one_letter_code
_entity_poly.pdbx_strand_id
1 'polypeptide(L)'
;MSDDLSLRCWVRGTSVDATFIIKISPAETVDTLKQLIKESASLEVPALALRLFKLKVPLRRPYKETLNGSLNTNNDGTLLNGRQKISACFEGTTVLETLCVVVQFPRQDVITLNYWIIGEDIRAIFGVKVAMTQTVSDLKRLIKGENAAALRTTDTRLLTLWNVSLLCDDALKQTIEGLDLRPERSLHSVKRLSTIFAEPPVPEHLHIIVGLPHAGEPSVMIAS
;
A
#
# COMPACT_ATOMS: atom_id res chain seq x y z
N MET A 1 -23.09 35.41 0.80
CA MET A 1 -21.68 35.03 0.57
C MET A 1 -21.58 33.55 0.90
N SER A 2 -20.97 32.75 0.04
CA SER A 2 -20.88 31.30 0.29
C SER A 2 -19.75 31.04 1.28
N ASP A 3 -20.06 30.62 2.50
CA ASP A 3 -19.09 30.26 3.55
C ASP A 3 -18.54 28.85 3.31
N ASP A 4 -18.08 28.58 2.10
CA ASP A 4 -17.57 27.26 1.74
C ASP A 4 -16.25 26.96 2.45
N LEU A 5 -16.16 25.76 3.02
CA LEU A 5 -14.93 25.25 3.63
C LEU A 5 -14.00 24.72 2.55
N SER A 6 -12.72 25.09 2.63
CA SER A 6 -11.68 24.59 1.73
C SER A 6 -10.88 23.47 2.39
N LEU A 7 -11.23 22.21 2.13
CA LEU A 7 -10.57 21.05 2.73
C LEU A 7 -9.36 20.63 1.90
N ARG A 8 -8.17 20.60 2.51
CA ARG A 8 -6.99 19.98 1.89
C ARG A 8 -7.00 18.47 2.10
N CYS A 9 -7.01 17.75 0.99
CA CYS A 9 -7.07 16.30 0.90
C CYS A 9 -5.75 15.72 0.39
N TRP A 10 -5.44 14.50 0.84
CA TRP A 10 -4.33 13.70 0.33
C TRP A 10 -4.78 12.25 0.19
N VAL A 11 -4.36 11.59 -0.91
CA VAL A 11 -4.66 10.19 -1.16
C VAL A 11 -3.58 9.32 -0.55
N ARG A 12 -3.98 8.39 0.31
CA ARG A 12 -3.06 7.49 0.98
C ARG A 12 -2.33 6.62 -0.04
N GLY A 13 -1.00 6.57 0.06
CA GLY A 13 -0.12 5.87 -0.88
C GLY A 13 0.38 6.71 -2.06
N THR A 14 -0.07 7.98 -2.21
CA THR A 14 0.49 8.90 -3.21
C THR A 14 1.54 9.82 -2.60
N SER A 15 2.31 10.51 -3.45
CA SER A 15 3.25 11.54 -2.98
C SER A 15 2.55 12.55 -2.08
N VAL A 16 3.18 12.91 -0.95
CA VAL A 16 2.64 13.93 -0.03
C VAL A 16 2.58 15.33 -0.64
N ASP A 17 3.27 15.55 -1.76
CA ASP A 17 3.19 16.79 -2.53
C ASP A 17 1.93 16.81 -3.43
N ALA A 18 1.31 15.66 -3.69
CA ALA A 18 0.10 15.49 -4.50
C ALA A 18 -1.21 15.80 -3.74
N THR A 19 -1.17 16.73 -2.78
CA THR A 19 -2.39 17.19 -2.10
C THR A 19 -3.25 18.07 -3.03
N PHE A 20 -4.56 18.04 -2.84
CA PHE A 20 -5.50 18.88 -3.57
C PHE A 20 -6.52 19.50 -2.60
N ILE A 21 -7.27 20.50 -3.08
CA ILE A 21 -8.26 21.23 -2.27
C ILE A 21 -9.66 20.94 -2.81
N ILE A 22 -10.59 20.61 -1.92
CA ILE A 22 -12.02 20.53 -2.20
C ILE A 22 -12.71 21.69 -1.49
N LYS A 23 -13.53 22.43 -2.23
CA LYS A 23 -14.46 23.41 -1.65
C LYS A 23 -15.81 22.74 -1.43
N ILE A 24 -16.36 22.87 -0.23
CA ILE A 24 -17.63 22.25 0.12
C ILE A 24 -18.37 23.10 1.17
N SER A 25 -19.69 23.20 1.03
CA SER A 25 -20.52 23.89 2.00
C SER A 25 -20.50 23.16 3.36
N PRO A 26 -20.44 23.88 4.50
CA PRO A 26 -20.52 23.28 5.83
C PRO A 26 -21.82 22.48 6.07
N ALA A 27 -22.88 22.77 5.33
CA ALA A 27 -24.18 22.09 5.46
C ALA A 27 -24.22 20.73 4.75
N GLU A 28 -23.29 20.48 3.83
CA GLU A 28 -23.18 19.23 3.07
C GLU A 28 -22.70 18.07 3.93
N THR A 29 -22.83 16.87 3.39
CA THR A 29 -22.45 15.62 4.06
C THR A 29 -21.05 15.14 3.67
N VAL A 30 -20.49 14.25 4.49
CA VAL A 30 -19.26 13.54 4.16
C VAL A 30 -19.41 12.69 2.89
N ASP A 31 -20.60 12.14 2.60
CA ASP A 31 -20.83 11.42 1.33
C ASP A 31 -20.77 12.36 0.11
N THR A 32 -21.28 13.59 0.24
CA THR A 32 -21.06 14.64 -0.78
C THR A 32 -19.57 14.91 -0.98
N LEU A 33 -18.81 15.03 0.12
CA LEU A 33 -17.34 15.21 0.07
C LEU A 33 -16.64 14.03 -0.62
N LYS A 34 -17.05 12.79 -0.37
CA LYS A 34 -16.49 11.60 -1.04
C LYS A 34 -16.70 11.66 -2.56
N GLN A 35 -17.86 12.10 -3.02
CA GLN A 35 -18.13 12.25 -4.46
C GLN A 35 -17.23 13.32 -5.08
N LEU A 36 -17.14 14.50 -4.45
CA LEU A 36 -16.27 15.58 -4.92
C LEU A 36 -14.79 15.16 -4.99
N ILE A 37 -14.32 14.41 -4.00
CA ILE A 37 -12.97 13.84 -3.98
C ILE A 37 -12.76 12.87 -5.14
N LYS A 38 -13.72 11.95 -5.34
CA LYS A 38 -13.64 10.97 -6.43
C LYS A 38 -13.53 11.67 -7.79
N GLU A 39 -14.37 12.66 -8.05
CA GLU A 39 -14.39 13.43 -9.29
C GLU A 39 -13.10 14.24 -9.47
N SER A 40 -12.70 14.99 -8.44
CA SER A 40 -11.53 15.88 -8.51
C SER A 40 -10.21 15.15 -8.66
N ALA A 41 -10.07 13.99 -8.01
CA ALA A 41 -8.87 13.16 -8.12
C ALA A 41 -8.99 12.05 -9.19
N SER A 42 -10.10 12.02 -9.96
CA SER A 42 -10.37 11.01 -11.00
C SER A 42 -10.19 9.57 -10.50
N LEU A 43 -10.74 9.27 -9.31
CA LEU A 43 -10.61 7.97 -8.67
C LEU A 43 -11.56 6.95 -9.32
N GLU A 44 -11.02 5.78 -9.68
CA GLU A 44 -11.81 4.70 -10.30
C GLU A 44 -12.73 3.96 -9.31
N VAL A 45 -12.49 4.11 -8.01
CA VAL A 45 -13.30 3.42 -6.99
C VAL A 45 -14.65 4.11 -6.75
N PRO A 46 -15.70 3.38 -6.33
CA PRO A 46 -16.94 4.00 -5.88
C PRO A 46 -16.71 4.96 -4.71
N ALA A 47 -17.27 6.17 -4.77
CA ALA A 47 -17.08 7.19 -3.74
C ALA A 47 -17.47 6.70 -2.35
N LEU A 48 -18.57 5.95 -2.23
CA LEU A 48 -19.03 5.37 -0.96
C LEU A 48 -17.98 4.48 -0.29
N ALA A 49 -17.14 3.84 -1.10
CA ALA A 49 -16.09 2.94 -0.65
C ALA A 49 -14.88 3.70 -0.07
N LEU A 50 -14.73 4.99 -0.38
CA LEU A 50 -13.69 5.84 0.20
C LEU A 50 -13.87 5.96 1.72
N ARG A 51 -12.76 5.81 2.44
CA ARG A 51 -12.67 6.06 3.87
C ARG A 51 -11.93 7.37 4.07
N LEU A 52 -12.59 8.34 4.69
CA LEU A 52 -12.03 9.66 4.94
C LEU A 52 -11.66 9.78 6.41
N PHE A 53 -10.44 10.22 6.71
CA PHE A 53 -9.98 10.43 8.07
C PHE A 53 -9.68 11.90 8.31
N LYS A 54 -10.28 12.47 9.36
CA LYS A 54 -9.86 13.77 9.90
C LYS A 54 -8.63 13.57 10.77
N LEU A 55 -7.54 14.25 10.48
CA LEU A 55 -6.34 14.21 11.32
C LEU A 55 -6.60 14.85 12.69
N LYS A 56 -6.07 14.26 13.77
CA LYS A 56 -6.19 14.80 15.14
C LYS A 56 -5.45 16.14 15.29
N VAL A 57 -4.30 16.25 14.63
CA VAL A 57 -3.51 17.47 14.57
C VAL A 57 -3.39 17.85 13.09
N PRO A 58 -3.80 19.06 12.70
CA PRO A 58 -3.60 19.52 11.33
C PRO A 58 -2.09 19.66 11.07
N LEU A 59 -1.58 18.94 10.08
CA LEU A 59 -0.16 19.01 9.75
C LEU A 59 0.14 20.35 9.10
N ARG A 60 1.13 21.07 9.63
CA ARG A 60 1.71 22.29 9.05
C ARG A 60 2.92 21.89 8.20
N ARG A 61 3.22 22.68 7.16
CA ARG A 61 4.39 22.42 6.29
C ARG A 61 5.70 22.52 7.10
N PRO A 62 6.73 21.71 6.77
CA PRO A 62 6.77 20.70 5.69
C PRO A 62 6.17 19.34 6.09
N TYR A 63 5.36 18.75 5.21
CA TYR A 63 4.55 17.55 5.52
C TYR A 63 5.32 16.22 5.48
N LYS A 64 6.47 16.17 4.81
CA LYS A 64 7.19 14.94 4.43
C LYS A 64 7.63 14.08 5.61
N GLU A 65 8.12 14.69 6.68
CA GLU A 65 8.67 13.96 7.83
C GLU A 65 7.57 13.44 8.77
N THR A 66 6.47 14.17 8.89
CA THR A 66 5.39 13.86 9.84
C THR A 66 4.35 12.88 9.27
N LEU A 67 4.08 12.91 7.96
CA LEU A 67 3.10 11.99 7.34
C LEU A 67 3.57 10.53 7.33
N ASN A 68 4.84 10.28 6.99
CA ASN A 68 5.39 8.91 6.95
C ASN A 68 5.45 8.27 8.34
N GLY A 69 5.67 9.06 9.41
CA GLY A 69 5.69 8.58 10.80
C GLY A 69 4.29 8.33 11.37
N SER A 70 3.36 9.29 11.23
CA SER A 70 2.03 9.24 11.84
C SER A 70 1.01 8.34 11.14
N LEU A 71 1.22 7.97 9.87
CA LEU A 71 0.25 7.16 9.12
C LEU A 71 0.54 5.65 9.14
N ASN A 72 1.73 5.26 9.60
CA ASN A 72 2.08 3.87 9.88
C ASN A 72 1.35 3.33 11.13
N THR A 73 0.91 4.22 12.03
CA THR A 73 -0.03 3.90 13.10
C THR A 73 -1.44 4.12 12.57
N ASN A 74 -2.27 3.08 12.51
CA ASN A 74 -3.66 3.13 12.02
C ASN A 74 -4.61 4.06 12.84
N ASN A 75 -4.09 4.96 13.69
CA ASN A 75 -4.81 5.61 14.80
C ASN A 75 -4.66 7.15 14.92
N ASP A 76 -4.03 7.82 13.96
CA ASP A 76 -3.73 9.27 14.08
C ASP A 76 -4.85 10.18 13.53
N GLY A 77 -5.96 9.59 13.06
CA GLY A 77 -7.13 10.31 12.58
C GLY A 77 -8.46 9.68 13.00
N THR A 78 -9.50 10.50 13.02
CA THR A 78 -10.89 10.09 13.27
C THR A 78 -11.57 9.75 11.95
N LEU A 79 -12.08 8.53 11.82
CA LEU A 79 -12.87 8.11 10.65
C LEU A 79 -14.14 8.95 10.55
N LEU A 80 -14.35 9.59 9.40
CA LEU A 80 -15.54 10.39 9.13
C LEU A 80 -16.71 9.50 8.73
N ASN A 81 -17.88 9.76 9.31
CA ASN A 81 -19.11 9.06 8.96
C ASN A 81 -19.81 9.75 7.78
N GLY A 82 -20.16 8.99 6.75
CA GLY A 82 -20.77 9.48 5.51
C GLY A 82 -21.99 10.40 5.69
N ARG A 83 -22.82 10.14 6.71
CA ARG A 83 -24.06 10.91 6.95
C ARG A 83 -23.86 12.18 7.77
N GLN A 84 -22.68 12.36 8.38
CA GLN A 84 -22.42 13.56 9.18
C GLN A 84 -22.23 14.79 8.28
N LYS A 85 -22.66 15.94 8.79
CA LYS A 85 -22.41 17.23 8.14
C LYS A 85 -20.94 17.64 8.29
N ILE A 86 -20.40 18.32 7.28
CA ILE A 86 -19.03 18.83 7.32
C ILE A 86 -18.82 19.77 8.51
N SER A 87 -19.77 20.66 8.80
CA SER A 87 -19.69 21.57 9.95
C SER A 87 -19.48 20.85 11.28
N ALA A 88 -20.18 19.72 11.49
CA ALA A 88 -20.05 18.91 12.70
C ALA A 88 -18.70 18.17 12.75
N CYS A 89 -18.23 17.66 11.60
CA CYS A 89 -16.94 16.97 11.54
C CYS A 89 -15.75 17.92 11.81
N PHE A 90 -15.85 19.19 11.42
CA PHE A 90 -14.78 20.18 11.49
C PHE A 90 -15.08 21.34 12.44
N GLU A 91 -16.00 21.15 13.39
CA GLU A 91 -16.32 22.15 14.41
C GLU A 91 -15.05 22.61 15.14
N GLY A 92 -14.90 23.93 15.34
CA GLY A 92 -13.73 24.54 15.96
C GLY A 92 -12.46 24.58 15.09
N THR A 93 -12.52 24.14 13.83
CA THR A 93 -11.37 24.20 12.91
C THR A 93 -11.38 25.53 12.16
N THR A 94 -10.58 26.49 12.59
CA THR A 94 -10.72 27.90 12.18
C THR A 94 -10.17 28.24 10.80
N VAL A 95 -9.17 27.53 10.27
CA VAL A 95 -8.64 27.76 8.91
C VAL A 95 -7.99 26.46 8.41
N LEU A 96 -8.43 25.95 7.26
CA LEU A 96 -7.95 24.70 6.66
C LEU A 96 -6.73 24.90 5.73
N GLU A 97 -5.77 25.74 6.15
CA GLU A 97 -4.48 25.89 5.42
C GLU A 97 -3.64 24.61 5.47
N THR A 98 -3.93 23.74 6.43
CA THR A 98 -3.25 22.49 6.78
C THR A 98 -3.91 21.26 6.15
N LEU A 99 -3.17 20.16 6.01
CA LEU A 99 -3.75 18.89 5.58
C LEU A 99 -4.78 18.42 6.62
N CYS A 100 -6.00 18.11 6.19
CA CYS A 100 -7.10 17.79 7.09
C CYS A 100 -7.79 16.46 6.80
N VAL A 101 -7.72 15.97 5.56
CA VAL A 101 -8.38 14.73 5.15
C VAL A 101 -7.41 13.76 4.49
N VAL A 102 -7.28 12.57 5.06
CA VAL A 102 -6.63 11.42 4.41
C VAL A 102 -7.69 10.57 3.74
N VAL A 103 -7.55 10.39 2.44
CA VAL A 103 -8.41 9.55 1.60
C VAL A 103 -7.78 8.17 1.52
N GLN A 104 -8.42 7.17 2.12
CA GLN A 104 -8.00 5.79 2.05
C GLN A 104 -8.99 4.99 1.21
N PHE A 105 -8.48 4.24 0.25
CA PHE A 105 -9.27 3.28 -0.52
C PHE A 105 -9.76 2.14 0.39
N PRO A 106 -10.87 1.45 0.06
CA PRO A 106 -11.14 0.15 0.66
C PRO A 106 -9.87 -0.68 0.56
N ARG A 107 -9.51 -1.37 1.65
CA ARG A 107 -8.48 -2.40 1.52
C ARG A 107 -9.00 -3.36 0.46
N GLN A 108 -8.28 -3.47 -0.64
CA GLN A 108 -8.59 -4.49 -1.63
C GLN A 108 -8.43 -5.84 -0.93
N ASP A 109 -9.51 -6.62 -0.86
CA ASP A 109 -9.45 -7.95 -0.24
C ASP A 109 -8.52 -8.87 -1.01
N VAL A 110 -8.35 -8.60 -2.31
CA VAL A 110 -7.41 -9.25 -3.23
C VAL A 110 -6.54 -8.20 -3.90
N ILE A 111 -5.23 -8.36 -3.80
CA ILE A 111 -4.24 -7.53 -4.49
C ILE A 111 -3.54 -8.32 -5.58
N THR A 112 -2.95 -7.61 -6.54
CA THR A 112 -2.01 -8.20 -7.51
C THR A 112 -0.60 -7.81 -7.10
N LEU A 113 0.27 -8.81 -6.95
CA LEU A 113 1.69 -8.60 -6.67
C LEU A 113 2.50 -9.05 -7.87
N ASN A 114 3.26 -8.12 -8.44
CA ASN A 114 4.25 -8.46 -9.47
C ASN A 114 5.48 -9.06 -8.80
N TYR A 115 5.95 -10.20 -9.30
CA TYR A 115 7.11 -10.90 -8.79
C TYR A 115 8.10 -11.27 -9.89
N TRP A 116 9.35 -11.44 -9.48
CA TRP A 116 10.44 -11.92 -10.31
C TRP A 116 11.24 -12.99 -9.56
N ILE A 117 11.68 -14.02 -10.27
CA ILE A 117 12.47 -15.13 -9.72
C ILE A 117 13.94 -14.88 -10.04
N ILE A 118 14.79 -14.91 -9.01
CA ILE A 118 16.24 -14.74 -9.19
C ILE A 118 16.77 -15.81 -10.15
N GLY A 119 17.45 -15.37 -11.20
CA GLY A 119 18.01 -16.22 -12.25
C GLY A 119 17.19 -16.27 -13.54
N GLU A 120 15.95 -15.78 -13.52
CA GLU A 120 15.13 -15.62 -14.73
C GLU A 120 15.42 -14.30 -15.46
N ASP A 121 15.04 -14.21 -16.74
CA ASP A 121 15.07 -12.94 -17.49
C ASP A 121 14.23 -11.88 -16.76
N ILE A 122 14.74 -10.65 -16.65
CA ILE A 122 14.03 -9.56 -15.96
C ILE A 122 12.70 -9.20 -16.65
N ARG A 123 12.54 -9.56 -17.92
CA ARG A 123 11.26 -9.42 -18.65
C ARG A 123 10.23 -10.47 -18.25
N ALA A 124 10.64 -11.52 -17.54
CA ALA A 124 9.76 -12.57 -17.01
C ALA A 124 9.15 -12.17 -15.64
N ILE A 125 8.67 -10.93 -15.53
CA ILE A 125 7.91 -10.47 -14.36
C ILE A 125 6.45 -10.89 -14.56
N PHE A 126 5.88 -11.51 -13.53
CA PHE A 126 4.49 -11.98 -13.54
C PHE A 126 3.70 -11.41 -12.38
N GLY A 127 2.40 -11.25 -12.56
CA GLY A 127 1.48 -10.82 -11.52
C GLY A 127 0.74 -12.02 -10.92
N VAL A 128 0.76 -12.16 -9.59
CA VAL A 128 -0.08 -13.12 -8.86
C VAL A 128 -1.19 -12.40 -8.12
N LYS A 129 -2.41 -12.90 -8.21
CA LYS A 129 -3.55 -12.42 -7.41
C LYS A 129 -3.59 -13.15 -6.08
N VAL A 130 -3.66 -12.40 -4.99
CA VAL A 130 -3.60 -12.97 -3.64
C VAL A 130 -4.48 -12.19 -2.68
N ALA A 131 -5.14 -12.90 -1.76
CA ALA A 131 -5.99 -12.26 -0.77
C ALA A 131 -5.16 -11.64 0.36
N MET A 132 -5.49 -10.43 0.78
CA MET A 132 -4.82 -9.73 1.90
C MET A 132 -4.94 -10.48 3.25
N THR A 133 -5.90 -11.39 3.34
CA THR A 133 -6.11 -12.25 4.51
C THR A 133 -5.11 -13.41 4.58
N GLN A 134 -4.49 -13.77 3.46
CA GLN A 134 -3.53 -14.87 3.34
C GLN A 134 -2.16 -14.48 3.90
N THR A 135 -1.34 -15.51 4.11
CA THR A 135 0.02 -15.39 4.65
C THR A 135 1.07 -15.40 3.55
N VAL A 136 2.31 -15.06 3.92
CA VAL A 136 3.47 -15.22 3.03
C VAL A 136 3.65 -16.68 2.60
N SER A 137 3.32 -17.65 3.46
CA SER A 137 3.33 -19.09 3.09
C SER A 137 2.37 -19.42 1.95
N ASP A 138 1.18 -18.83 1.98
CA ASP A 138 0.17 -19.01 0.94
C ASP A 138 0.63 -18.37 -0.37
N LEU A 139 1.24 -17.17 -0.29
CA LEU A 139 1.84 -16.50 -1.46
C LEU A 139 2.95 -17.36 -2.10
N LYS A 140 3.85 -17.96 -1.30
CA LYS A 140 4.88 -18.89 -1.81
C LYS A 140 4.24 -20.06 -2.57
N ARG A 141 3.13 -20.60 -2.06
CA ARG A 141 2.41 -21.71 -2.71
C ARG A 141 1.76 -21.28 -4.03
N LEU A 142 1.17 -20.09 -4.07
CA LEU A 142 0.58 -19.53 -5.30
C LEU A 142 1.64 -19.31 -6.38
N ILE A 143 2.75 -18.64 -6.04
CA ILE A 143 3.86 -18.40 -6.97
C ILE A 143 4.39 -19.73 -7.54
N LYS A 144 4.57 -20.75 -6.69
CA LYS A 144 4.97 -22.09 -7.15
C LYS A 144 3.94 -22.73 -8.07
N GLY A 145 2.65 -22.60 -7.76
CA GLY A 145 1.57 -23.14 -8.58
C GLY A 145 1.55 -22.54 -9.99
N GLU A 146 1.74 -21.22 -10.10
CA GLU A 146 1.78 -20.50 -11.38
C GLU A 146 3.07 -20.78 -12.18
N ASN A 147 4.20 -21.05 -11.49
CA ASN A 147 5.49 -21.35 -12.11
C ASN A 147 5.92 -22.80 -11.88
N ALA A 148 5.00 -23.74 -12.07
CA ALA A 148 5.27 -25.15 -11.82
C ALA A 148 6.47 -25.68 -12.62
N ALA A 149 6.79 -25.10 -13.79
CA ALA A 149 7.97 -25.47 -14.57
C ALA A 149 9.28 -25.03 -13.90
N ALA A 150 9.40 -23.74 -13.54
CA ALA A 150 10.62 -23.18 -12.93
C ALA A 150 10.83 -23.65 -11.48
N LEU A 151 9.75 -23.94 -10.75
CA LEU A 151 9.78 -24.26 -9.32
C LEU A 151 9.43 -25.72 -9.01
N ARG A 152 9.40 -26.60 -10.02
CA ARG A 152 8.93 -27.99 -9.90
C ARG A 152 9.57 -28.75 -8.74
N THR A 153 10.89 -28.71 -8.69
CA THR A 153 11.73 -29.50 -7.76
C THR A 153 11.98 -28.77 -6.44
N THR A 154 11.59 -27.50 -6.34
CA THR A 154 11.89 -26.67 -5.18
C THR A 154 10.81 -26.85 -4.12
N ASP A 155 11.19 -27.22 -2.90
CA ASP A 155 10.27 -27.20 -1.76
C ASP A 155 9.84 -25.75 -1.50
N THR A 156 8.52 -25.50 -1.50
CA THR A 156 7.92 -24.17 -1.28
C THR A 156 8.40 -23.53 0.02
N ARG A 157 8.71 -24.33 1.05
CA ARG A 157 9.20 -23.86 2.35
C ARG A 157 10.57 -23.18 2.26
N LEU A 158 11.36 -23.58 1.26
CA LEU A 158 12.71 -23.08 1.02
C LEU A 158 12.75 -21.84 0.13
N LEU A 159 11.62 -21.45 -0.46
CA LEU A 159 11.53 -20.19 -1.20
C LEU A 159 11.71 -19.03 -0.22
N THR A 160 12.58 -18.09 -0.59
CA THR A 160 12.79 -16.84 0.16
C THR A 160 12.11 -15.72 -0.61
N LEU A 161 11.27 -14.91 0.06
CA LEU A 161 10.58 -13.80 -0.58
C LEU A 161 11.07 -12.49 0.04
N TRP A 162 11.35 -11.47 -0.77
CA TRP A 162 11.62 -10.11 -0.30
C TRP A 162 10.55 -9.17 -0.82
N ASN A 163 10.10 -8.23 0.02
CA ASN A 163 9.21 -7.14 -0.39
C ASN A 163 10.05 -5.97 -0.90
N VAL A 164 9.74 -5.52 -2.10
CA VAL A 164 10.38 -4.37 -2.77
C VAL A 164 9.29 -3.49 -3.39
N SER A 165 9.66 -2.29 -3.81
CA SER A 165 8.77 -1.42 -4.60
C SER A 165 9.64 -0.69 -5.60
N LEU A 166 9.80 -1.29 -6.79
CA LEU A 166 10.72 -0.82 -7.83
C LEU A 166 9.97 -0.68 -9.13
N LEU A 167 10.10 0.45 -9.82
CA LEU A 167 9.45 0.66 -11.11
C LEU A 167 10.00 -0.32 -12.15
N CYS A 168 9.11 -0.95 -12.92
CA CYS A 168 9.50 -1.84 -14.02
C CYS A 168 9.84 -1.04 -15.28
N ASP A 169 10.97 -0.33 -15.24
CA ASP A 169 11.54 0.41 -16.37
C ASP A 169 12.88 -0.18 -16.83
N ASP A 170 13.53 0.48 -17.79
CA ASP A 170 14.84 0.07 -18.33
C ASP A 170 15.96 0.06 -17.27
N ALA A 171 15.79 0.79 -16.15
CA ALA A 171 16.73 0.86 -15.06
C ALA A 171 16.50 -0.21 -13.98
N LEU A 172 15.43 -1.01 -14.07
CA LEU A 172 15.08 -2.02 -13.07
C LEU A 172 16.24 -3.00 -12.80
N LYS A 173 16.91 -3.46 -13.86
CA LYS A 173 18.03 -4.42 -13.72
C LYS A 173 19.15 -3.87 -12.84
N GLN A 174 19.60 -2.64 -13.12
CA GLN A 174 20.65 -1.99 -12.35
C GLN A 174 20.21 -1.75 -10.90
N THR A 175 18.93 -1.43 -10.70
CA THR A 175 18.35 -1.21 -9.37
C THR A 175 18.36 -2.49 -8.53
N ILE A 176 18.07 -3.64 -9.14
CA ILE A 176 18.09 -4.95 -8.46
C ILE A 176 19.50 -5.36 -8.03
N GLU A 177 20.51 -5.09 -8.85
CA GLU A 177 21.92 -5.42 -8.54
C GLU A 177 22.44 -4.72 -7.27
N GLY A 178 21.87 -3.56 -6.92
CA GLY A 178 22.20 -2.83 -5.70
C GLY A 178 21.42 -3.24 -4.45
N LEU A 179 20.51 -4.22 -4.53
CA LEU A 179 19.65 -4.58 -3.40
C LEU A 179 20.35 -5.48 -2.38
N ASP A 180 20.09 -5.19 -1.12
CA ASP A 180 20.48 -6.03 0.00
C ASP A 180 19.45 -7.15 0.23
N LEU A 181 19.64 -8.29 -0.43
CA LEU A 181 18.77 -9.48 -0.39
C LEU A 181 19.21 -10.52 0.65
N ARG A 182 19.60 -10.06 1.84
CA ARG A 182 19.95 -10.96 2.95
C ARG A 182 18.72 -11.73 3.48
N PRO A 183 18.87 -13.00 3.94
CA PRO A 183 17.76 -13.80 4.47
C PRO A 183 17.01 -13.15 5.64
N GLU A 184 17.69 -12.36 6.47
CA GLU A 184 17.11 -11.68 7.64
C GLU A 184 16.11 -10.59 7.25
N ARG A 185 16.22 -10.06 6.02
CA ARG A 185 15.29 -9.06 5.46
C ARG A 185 14.13 -9.70 4.69
N SER A 186 14.10 -11.04 4.60
CA SER A 186 13.04 -11.75 3.91
C SER A 186 11.71 -11.71 4.67
N LEU A 187 10.64 -11.93 3.93
CA LEU A 187 9.29 -12.00 4.46
C LEU A 187 9.09 -13.28 5.28
N HIS A 188 8.70 -13.09 6.53
CA HIS A 188 8.41 -14.19 7.44
C HIS A 188 7.13 -14.93 7.02
N SER A 189 7.22 -16.25 6.85
CA SER A 189 6.17 -17.12 6.29
C SER A 189 4.79 -16.99 6.96
N VAL A 190 4.73 -16.69 8.26
CA VAL A 190 3.45 -16.57 9.02
C VAL A 190 2.84 -15.15 8.98
N LYS A 191 3.56 -14.14 8.48
CA LYS A 191 3.03 -12.77 8.41
C LYS A 191 1.89 -12.74 7.39
N ARG A 192 0.82 -12.01 7.73
CA ARG A 192 -0.31 -11.78 6.82
C ARG A 192 0.05 -10.71 5.80
N LEU A 193 -0.41 -10.84 4.57
CA LEU A 193 -0.11 -9.89 3.51
C LEU A 193 -0.69 -8.50 3.82
N SER A 194 -1.86 -8.43 4.45
CA SER A 194 -2.42 -7.18 5.00
C SER A 194 -1.51 -6.44 5.99
N THR A 195 -0.55 -7.11 6.62
CA THR A 195 0.42 -6.46 7.53
C THR A 195 1.67 -5.96 6.80
N ILE A 196 1.95 -6.50 5.63
CA ILE A 196 3.13 -6.18 4.80
C ILE A 196 2.74 -5.07 3.81
N PHE A 197 1.60 -5.24 3.15
CA PHE A 197 1.02 -4.31 2.18
C PHE A 197 -0.12 -3.53 2.85
N ALA A 198 0.26 -2.63 3.76
CA ALA A 198 -0.70 -1.74 4.42
C ALA A 198 -1.39 -0.80 3.43
N GLU A 199 -0.66 -0.42 2.37
CA GLU A 199 -1.15 0.30 1.20
C GLU A 199 -1.31 -0.63 0.00
N PRO A 200 -2.18 -0.29 -0.96
CA PRO A 200 -2.24 -0.97 -2.24
C PRO A 200 -0.86 -1.01 -2.92
N PRO A 201 -0.44 -2.15 -3.48
CA PRO A 201 0.76 -2.25 -4.29
C PRO A 201 0.69 -1.25 -5.46
N VAL A 202 1.80 -0.57 -5.75
CA VAL A 202 1.84 0.47 -6.79
C VAL A 202 1.81 -0.19 -8.17
N PRO A 203 0.94 0.23 -9.10
CA PRO A 203 0.91 -0.32 -10.45
C PRO A 203 2.29 -0.24 -11.14
N GLU A 204 2.58 -1.19 -12.03
CA GLU A 204 3.83 -1.24 -12.82
C GLU A 204 5.13 -1.37 -11.98
N HIS A 205 5.03 -1.60 -10.67
CA HIS A 205 6.19 -1.88 -9.84
C HIS A 205 6.40 -3.39 -9.67
N LEU A 206 7.65 -3.80 -9.53
CA LEU A 206 8.03 -5.07 -8.94
C LEU A 206 7.79 -5.00 -7.44
N HIS A 207 7.11 -6.00 -6.90
CA HIS A 207 6.69 -6.04 -5.49
C HIS A 207 7.40 -7.14 -4.70
N ILE A 208 7.68 -8.27 -5.35
CA ILE A 208 8.26 -9.44 -4.69
C ILE A 208 9.47 -9.95 -5.49
N ILE A 209 10.59 -10.15 -4.81
CA ILE A 209 11.70 -10.95 -5.36
C ILE A 209 11.65 -12.34 -4.75
N VAL A 210 11.76 -13.36 -5.59
CA VAL A 210 11.71 -14.78 -5.22
C VAL A 210 13.11 -15.38 -5.32
N GLY A 211 13.68 -15.76 -4.18
CA GLY A 211 14.93 -16.48 -4.07
C GLY A 211 14.70 -17.98 -4.00
N LEU A 212 15.51 -18.72 -4.75
CA LEU A 212 15.59 -20.18 -4.68
C LEU A 212 16.53 -20.59 -3.53
N PRO A 213 16.34 -21.77 -2.93
CA PRO A 213 17.35 -22.31 -2.02
C PRO A 213 18.69 -22.40 -2.74
N HIS A 214 19.74 -21.85 -2.13
CA HIS A 214 21.10 -22.07 -2.59
C HIS A 214 21.36 -23.58 -2.60
N ALA A 215 21.75 -24.11 -3.76
CA ALA A 215 22.16 -25.50 -3.88
C ALA A 215 23.51 -25.68 -3.16
N GLY A 216 23.47 -25.89 -1.84
CA GLY A 216 24.64 -26.26 -1.06
C GLY A 216 24.77 -25.52 0.26
N GLU A 217 24.01 -25.95 1.26
CA GLU A 217 24.59 -26.20 2.58
C GLU A 217 24.06 -27.54 3.10
N PRO A 218 24.93 -28.43 3.58
CA PRO A 218 24.53 -29.73 4.08
C PRO A 218 23.66 -29.54 5.33
N SER A 219 22.49 -30.17 5.31
CA SER A 219 21.62 -30.31 6.47
C SER A 219 22.47 -30.66 7.70
N VAL A 220 22.51 -29.77 8.69
CA VAL A 220 23.00 -30.11 10.01
C VAL A 220 22.13 -31.26 10.50
N MET A 221 22.69 -32.47 10.44
CA MET A 221 22.13 -33.63 11.12
C MET A 221 22.25 -33.36 12.61
N ILE A 222 21.13 -33.01 13.24
CA ILE A 222 21.02 -33.13 14.69
C ILE A 222 20.80 -34.61 14.97
N ALA A 223 21.88 -35.28 15.34
CA ALA A 223 21.83 -36.61 15.93
C ALA A 223 21.06 -36.54 17.26
N SER A 224 20.35 -37.64 17.52
CA SER A 224 19.34 -37.88 18.56
C SER A 224 19.76 -37.55 19.99
#